data_AF-A0AAV3BNJ4-F1
#
_entry.id   AF-A0AAV3BNJ4-F1
#
_cell.length_a   1.000
_cell.length_b   1.000
_cell.length_c   1.000
_cell.angle_alpha   90.00
_cell.angle_beta   90.00
_cell.angle_gamma   90.00
#
_symmetry.space_group_name_H-M   'P 1'
#
loop_
_entity.id
_entity.type
_entity.pdbx_description
1 polymer ?
#
loop_
_entity_poly.entity_id
_entity_poly.type
_entity_poly.pdbx_seq_one_letter_code
_entity_poly.pdbx_strand_id
1 'polypeptide(L)'
;MAMIISIIAMSTLKCLDNYKETSKNNIYDEVVEDRDDKIQKAIITIGNEKIEIEVDDYDIEDTIIKIETKEDKVYLTDIRNVLLISE
;
A
#
# COMPACT_ATOMS: atom_id res chain seq x y z
N MET A 1 -34.52 10.09 -3.35
CA MET A 1 -33.86 8.83 -3.74
C MET A 1 -32.37 8.99 -3.49
N ALA A 2 -31.83 8.38 -2.44
CA ALA A 2 -30.40 8.44 -2.13
C ALA A 2 -29.98 7.04 -1.67
N MET A 3 -29.45 6.24 -2.59
CA MET A 3 -29.04 4.87 -2.31
C MET A 3 -27.85 4.47 -3.20
N ILE A 4 -26.75 5.23 -3.12
CA ILE A 4 -25.49 4.90 -3.84
C ILE A 4 -24.28 4.88 -2.89
N ILE A 5 -24.40 5.33 -1.63
CA ILE A 5 -23.24 5.42 -0.72
C ILE A 5 -22.82 4.06 -0.11
N SER A 6 -23.71 3.06 -0.05
CA SER A 6 -23.39 1.79 0.63
C SER A 6 -22.48 0.82 -0.11
N ILE A 7 -22.31 0.94 -1.44
CA ILE A 7 -21.53 -0.06 -2.19
C ILE A 7 -20.03 0.09 -1.93
N ILE A 8 -19.52 1.33 -1.85
CA ILE A 8 -18.09 1.60 -1.68
C ILE A 8 -17.61 1.15 -0.28
N ALA A 9 -18.38 1.43 0.78
CA ALA A 9 -18.02 1.03 2.15
C ALA A 9 -18.06 -0.48 2.40
N MET A 10 -18.86 -1.22 1.62
CA MET A 10 -18.99 -2.68 1.79
C MET A 10 -17.93 -3.46 1.01
N SER A 11 -17.37 -2.87 -0.05
CA SER A 11 -16.21 -3.41 -0.76
C SER A 11 -14.91 -3.27 0.03
N THR A 12 -14.72 -2.16 0.76
CA THR A 12 -13.53 -1.96 1.61
C THR A 12 -13.52 -2.89 2.81
N LEU A 13 -14.67 -3.19 3.40
CA LEU A 13 -14.76 -4.05 4.58
C LEU A 13 -14.44 -5.53 4.27
N LYS A 14 -14.85 -6.03 3.10
CA LYS A 14 -14.59 -7.43 2.69
C LYS A 14 -13.11 -7.75 2.44
N CYS A 15 -12.27 -6.74 2.20
CA CYS A 15 -10.82 -6.95 2.06
C CYS A 15 -10.12 -7.07 3.42
N LEU A 16 -10.75 -6.62 4.52
CA LEU A 16 -10.16 -6.64 5.85
C LEU A 16 -10.33 -8.00 6.57
N ASP A 17 -11.45 -8.70 6.31
CA ASP A 17 -11.81 -9.93 7.06
C ASP A 17 -11.02 -11.19 6.66
N ASN A 18 -10.26 -11.17 5.55
CA ASN A 18 -9.50 -12.34 5.09
C ASN A 18 -8.03 -12.40 5.53
N TYR A 19 -7.50 -11.41 6.24
CA TYR A 19 -6.09 -11.40 6.64
C TYR A 19 -5.89 -11.72 8.12
N LYS A 20 -6.49 -12.82 8.57
CA LYS A 20 -6.22 -13.38 9.90
C LYS A 20 -6.29 -14.91 9.91
N GLU A 21 -5.61 -15.55 8.97
CA GLU A 21 -5.22 -16.95 9.14
C GLU A 21 -3.73 -17.15 8.86
N THR A 22 -3.03 -17.50 9.94
CA THR A 22 -1.78 -18.26 10.02
C THR A 22 -1.31 -18.94 8.74
N SER A 23 -0.12 -18.59 8.27
CA SER A 23 0.76 -19.54 7.57
C SER A 23 2.02 -19.75 8.40
N LYS A 24 2.02 -20.85 9.16
CA LYS A 24 3.23 -21.49 9.69
C LYS A 24 3.93 -22.18 8.52
N ASN A 25 5.21 -21.90 8.38
CA ASN A 25 6.22 -22.66 7.62
C ASN A 25 6.00 -22.74 6.10
N ASN A 26 6.83 -22.01 5.34
CA ASN A 26 7.87 -22.65 4.52
C ASN A 26 8.91 -21.60 4.09
N ILE A 27 10.16 -21.99 4.31
CA ILE A 27 11.43 -21.36 3.96
C ILE A 27 11.40 -20.75 2.55
N TYR A 28 11.42 -19.42 2.47
CA TYR A 28 12.33 -18.67 1.60
C TYR A 28 12.69 -17.40 2.36
N ASP A 29 14.00 -17.13 2.48
CA ASP A 29 14.56 -15.93 3.10
C ASP A 29 13.89 -14.67 2.52
N GLU A 30 12.85 -14.16 3.19
CA GLU A 30 12.62 -12.72 3.18
C GLU A 30 13.80 -12.14 3.95
N VAL A 31 14.79 -11.70 3.18
CA VAL A 31 15.73 -10.72 3.64
C VAL A 31 14.89 -9.49 3.96
N VAL A 32 14.33 -9.47 5.17
CA VAL A 32 13.93 -8.26 5.86
C VAL A 32 15.25 -7.53 6.06
N GLU A 33 15.72 -6.85 5.01
CA GLU A 33 16.74 -5.84 5.20
C GLU A 33 16.06 -4.83 6.11
N ASP A 34 16.41 -4.89 7.40
CA ASP A 34 16.32 -3.82 8.39
C ASP A 34 17.05 -2.59 7.82
N ARG A 35 16.50 -2.01 6.75
CA ARG A 35 16.79 -0.66 6.33
C ARG A 35 15.94 0.20 7.23
N ASP A 36 16.55 0.63 8.34
CA ASP A 36 16.13 1.76 9.18
C ASP A 36 15.94 3.08 8.37
N ASP A 37 16.08 3.04 7.04
CA ASP A 37 15.70 4.08 6.10
C ASP A 37 14.17 4.18 6.04
N LYS A 38 13.57 4.83 7.04
CA LYS A 38 12.14 5.15 7.02
C LYS A 38 11.83 5.97 5.77
N ILE A 39 11.19 5.35 4.79
CA ILE A 39 10.64 6.05 3.63
C ILE A 39 9.64 7.08 4.15
N GLN A 40 9.94 8.36 3.93
CA GLN A 40 9.09 9.45 4.42
C GLN A 40 8.09 9.89 3.36
N LYS A 41 8.44 9.74 2.09
CA LYS A 41 7.63 10.25 0.97
C LYS A 41 7.60 9.29 -0.21
N ALA A 42 6.47 9.30 -0.91
CA ALA A 42 6.29 8.67 -2.19
C ALA A 42 5.72 9.66 -3.21
N ILE A 43 6.16 9.55 -4.46
CA ILE A 43 5.57 10.26 -5.60
C ILE A 43 4.95 9.23 -6.52
N ILE A 44 3.62 9.26 -6.65
CA ILE A 44 2.89 8.42 -7.61
C ILE A 44 2.64 9.24 -8.88
N THR A 45 3.03 8.69 -10.03
CA THR A 45 2.79 9.31 -11.34
C THR A 45 1.65 8.63 -12.05
N ILE A 46 0.64 9.39 -12.47
CA ILE A 46 -0.51 8.91 -13.26
C ILE A 46 -0.63 9.78 -14.50
N GLY A 47 -0.16 9.28 -15.64
CA GLY A 47 -0.07 10.08 -16.86
C GLY A 47 0.87 11.27 -16.67
N ASN A 48 0.34 12.49 -16.75
CA ASN A 48 1.09 13.73 -16.52
C ASN A 48 0.92 14.28 -15.09
N GLU A 49 0.08 13.66 -14.27
CA GLU A 49 -0.17 14.08 -12.90
C GLU A 49 0.78 13.38 -11.93
N LYS A 50 1.12 14.09 -10.85
CA LYS A 50 1.94 13.58 -9.75
C LYS A 50 1.21 13.79 -8.44
N ILE A 51 1.23 12.77 -7.59
CA ILE A 51 0.67 12.80 -6.25
C ILE A 51 1.83 12.59 -5.28
N GLU A 52 2.08 13.58 -4.43
CA GLU A 52 3.06 13.49 -3.36
C GLU A 52 2.37 13.04 -2.07
N ILE A 53 2.96 12.04 -1.41
CA ILE A 53 2.34 11.33 -0.30
C ILE A 53 3.36 11.20 0.84
N GLU A 54 2.94 11.47 2.07
CA GLU A 54 3.69 11.06 3.26
C GLU A 54 3.42 9.59 3.56
N VAL A 55 4.48 8.79 3.60
CA VAL A 55 4.40 7.34 3.80
C VAL A 55 4.49 7.03 5.29
N ASP A 56 3.59 6.19 5.77
CA ASP A 56 3.68 5.57 7.09
C ASP A 56 4.25 4.15 6.97
N ASP A 57 3.74 3.38 6.00
CA ASP A 57 4.21 2.05 5.66
C ASP A 57 4.04 1.74 4.16
N TYR A 58 4.78 0.78 3.64
CA TYR A 58 4.59 0.29 2.29
C TYR A 58 4.97 -1.19 2.18
N ASP A 59 4.29 -1.89 1.28
CA ASP A 59 4.56 -3.30 0.99
C ASP A 59 4.62 -3.51 -0.53
N ILE A 60 5.50 -4.41 -0.97
CA ILE A 60 5.72 -4.71 -2.39
C ILE A 60 5.50 -6.19 -2.61
N GLU A 61 4.51 -6.51 -3.44
CA GLU A 61 4.22 -7.87 -3.89
C GLU A 61 4.35 -7.92 -5.42
N ASP A 62 5.33 -8.67 -5.91
CA ASP A 62 5.72 -8.75 -7.33
C ASP A 62 5.98 -7.37 -7.98
N THR A 63 5.02 -6.85 -8.73
CA THR A 63 5.09 -5.55 -9.42
C THR A 63 4.13 -4.53 -8.83
N ILE A 64 3.40 -4.89 -7.77
CA ILE A 64 2.41 -4.05 -7.12
C ILE A 64 3.00 -3.51 -5.83
N ILE A 65 2.82 -2.21 -5.60
CA ILE A 65 3.15 -1.57 -4.34
C ILE A 65 1.87 -1.09 -3.66
N LYS A 66 1.74 -1.42 -2.37
CA LYS A 66 0.77 -0.87 -1.43
C LYS A 66 1.47 0.23 -0.63
N ILE A 67 0.90 1.43 -0.61
CA ILE A 67 1.41 2.56 0.18
C ILE A 67 0.33 2.97 1.16
N GLU A 68 0.66 2.94 2.44
CA GLU A 68 -0.18 3.41 3.53
C GLU A 68 0.31 4.77 4.00
N THR A 69 -0.61 5.73 4.07
CA THR A 69 -0.30 7.08 4.54
C THR A 69 -0.54 7.19 6.04
N LYS A 70 0.02 8.21 6.67
CA LYS A 70 -0.27 8.57 8.07
C LYS A 70 -1.75 8.91 8.35
N GLU A 71 -2.55 9.16 7.31
CA GLU A 71 -4.00 9.39 7.40
C GLU A 71 -4.82 8.11 7.14
N ASP A 72 -4.20 6.92 7.25
CA ASP A 72 -4.81 5.60 7.00
C ASP A 72 -5.40 5.42 5.59
N LYS A 73 -4.99 6.24 4.62
CA LYS A 73 -5.30 6.05 3.20
C LYS A 73 -4.35 5.04 2.59
N VAL A 74 -4.88 4.20 1.71
CA VAL A 74 -4.12 3.16 1.00
C VAL A 74 -4.14 3.44 -0.51
N TYR A 75 -2.96 3.41 -1.12
CA TYR A 75 -2.77 3.49 -2.56
C TYR A 75 -2.19 2.18 -3.07
N LEU A 76 -2.74 1.69 -4.19
CA LEU A 76 -2.28 0.48 -4.87
C LEU A 76 -1.98 0.83 -6.32
N THR A 77 -0.76 0.57 -6.76
CA THR A 77 -0.32 0.84 -8.13
C THR A 77 0.86 -0.05 -8.50
N ASP A 78 1.25 -0.03 -9.77
CA ASP A 78 2.48 -0.67 -10.23
C ASP A 78 3.71 0.08 -9.70
N ILE A 79 4.71 -0.66 -9.23
CA ILE A 79 5.95 -0.09 -8.67
C ILE A 79 6.65 0.87 -9.64
N ARG A 80 6.51 0.68 -10.97
CA ARG A 80 7.10 1.56 -12.00
C ARG A 80 6.52 2.97 -11.99
N ASN A 81 5.34 3.16 -11.40
CA ASN A 81 4.67 4.44 -11.30
C ASN A 81 5.05 5.21 -10.02
N VAL A 82 5.86 4.61 -9.14
CA VAL A 82 6.17 5.16 -7.82
C VAL A 82 7.66 5.44 -7.68
N LEU A 83 7.96 6.61 -7.13
CA LEU A 83 9.27 6.94 -6.59
C LEU A 83 9.19 7.02 -5.07
N LEU A 84 9.84 6.09 -4.37
CA LEU A 84 10.00 6.13 -2.92
C LEU A 84 11.23 6.97 -2.56
N ILE A 85 11.10 7.81 -1.53
CA ILE A 85 12.13 8.75 -1.08
C ILE A 85 12.38 8.52 0.41
N SER A 86 13.58 8.06 0.73
CA SER A 86 14.16 8.07 2.09
C SER A 86 14.79 9.44 2.38
N GLU A 87 15.00 9.75 3.66
CA GLU A 87 15.80 10.93 4.07
C GLU A 87 17.30 10.76 3.78
#